data_AF-A0A1G6A2C4-F1
#
_entry.id   AF-A0A1G6A2C4-F1
#
_cell.length_a   1.000
_cell.length_b   1.000
_cell.length_c   1.000
_cell.angle_alpha   90.00
_cell.angle_beta   90.00
_cell.angle_gamma   90.00
#
_symmetry.space_group_name_H-M   'P 1'
#
loop_
_entity.id
_entity.type
_entity.pdbx_description
1 polymer ?
#
loop_
_entity_poly.entity_id
_entity_poly.type
_entity_poly.pdbx_seq_one_letter_code
_entity_poly.pdbx_strand_id
1 'polypeptide(L)'
;MKMKIAFAAVLAAMLASASGCSINTNESAASAAAENSAASAGESLAASEDGKAAENAASVTLKGSSAEIGAGASGVTAEGSTVTLTAAGEYTFSGTLDDGQIVVNAPKTDKIDLYLNGVTVNCSTTAPLRVIQADGVTLHLNEGTVNTFTDSVNSSANACISSKDDLTVKGKGKLVVTGSVKHAIKSSNDLRIKGGELELSAKAAGLYGEDSVQLTGGNIVIKSCKDGIKSVIDEGGEAGKGTVTSENATVDIQNASGNGIEATTGVTVTSGSIKIHSIKQAVNCKTQTLAEGTVVKY
;
A
#
# COMPACT_ATOMS: atom_id res chain seq x y z
N MET A 1 -38.89 -60.60 11.92
CA MET A 1 -38.82 -59.56 10.86
C MET A 1 -39.48 -58.29 11.40
N LYS A 2 -38.84 -57.12 11.16
CA LYS A 2 -39.21 -55.74 11.56
C LYS A 2 -38.59 -55.19 12.86
N MET A 3 -37.39 -54.62 12.68
CA MET A 3 -36.76 -53.58 13.48
C MET A 3 -37.68 -52.37 13.68
N LYS A 4 -37.63 -51.71 14.84
CA LYS A 4 -37.86 -50.26 14.95
C LYS A 4 -36.86 -49.63 15.91
N ILE A 5 -36.36 -48.49 15.45
CA ILE A 5 -35.11 -47.80 15.77
C ILE A 5 -35.37 -46.72 16.83
N ALA A 6 -34.39 -46.52 17.72
CA ALA A 6 -34.34 -45.48 18.73
C ALA A 6 -34.14 -44.08 18.10
N PHE A 7 -34.77 -43.05 18.65
CA PHE A 7 -34.48 -41.65 18.35
C PHE A 7 -33.94 -40.99 19.63
N ALA A 8 -32.63 -40.78 19.67
CA ALA A 8 -31.96 -39.93 20.64
C ALA A 8 -31.78 -38.55 20.00
N ALA A 9 -32.37 -37.51 20.62
CA ALA A 9 -32.18 -36.13 20.23
C ALA A 9 -30.81 -35.65 20.73
N VAL A 10 -29.86 -35.44 19.82
CA VAL A 10 -28.59 -34.75 20.11
C VAL A 10 -28.76 -33.29 19.71
N LEU A 11 -28.79 -32.42 20.71
CA LEU A 11 -28.73 -30.98 20.56
C LEU A 11 -27.28 -30.61 20.19
N ALA A 12 -27.01 -30.41 18.91
CA ALA A 12 -25.73 -29.91 18.42
C ALA A 12 -25.64 -28.39 18.66
N ALA A 13 -24.89 -27.99 19.67
CA ALA A 13 -24.42 -26.61 19.82
C ALA A 13 -23.44 -26.30 18.69
N MET A 14 -23.88 -25.51 17.70
CA MET A 14 -22.98 -24.90 16.73
C MET A 14 -22.14 -23.82 17.43
N LEU A 15 -20.93 -24.18 17.84
CA LEU A 15 -19.88 -23.19 18.07
C LEU A 15 -19.43 -22.67 16.70
N ALA A 16 -19.81 -21.43 16.38
CA ALA A 16 -19.20 -20.67 15.29
C ALA A 16 -17.73 -20.42 15.65
N SER A 17 -16.82 -21.18 15.04
CA SER A 17 -15.40 -20.85 15.04
C SER A 17 -15.21 -19.61 14.17
N ALA A 18 -15.25 -18.44 14.79
CA ALA A 18 -14.71 -17.23 14.21
C ALA A 18 -13.22 -17.47 13.94
N SER A 19 -12.89 -17.78 12.68
CA SER A 19 -11.51 -17.78 12.23
C SER A 19 -11.06 -16.33 12.26
N GLY A 20 -10.44 -15.92 13.36
CA GLY A 20 -9.84 -14.60 13.49
C GLY A 20 -8.86 -14.41 12.33
N CYS A 21 -8.98 -13.29 11.62
CA CYS A 21 -8.05 -12.90 10.57
C CYS A 21 -6.69 -12.59 11.22
N SER A 22 -5.89 -13.64 11.39
CA SER A 22 -4.51 -13.55 11.87
C SER A 22 -3.65 -13.10 10.69
N ILE A 23 -3.17 -11.86 10.76
CA ILE A 23 -2.01 -11.44 9.97
C ILE A 23 -0.84 -12.12 10.68
N ASN A 24 -0.43 -13.29 10.21
CA ASN A 24 0.77 -13.93 10.72
C ASN A 24 1.96 -13.07 10.29
N THR A 25 2.58 -12.39 11.25
CA THR A 25 3.80 -11.61 11.06
C THR A 25 5.07 -12.48 11.08
N ASN A 26 4.94 -13.81 11.01
CA ASN A 26 6.08 -14.74 11.06
C ASN A 26 5.88 -15.98 10.17
N GLU A 27 6.38 -15.89 8.94
CA GLU A 27 6.92 -16.94 8.04
C GLU A 27 7.30 -16.20 6.75
N SER A 28 8.53 -16.15 6.21
CA SER A 28 9.74 -16.93 6.42
C SER A 28 10.95 -16.01 6.25
N ALA A 29 11.74 -15.82 7.31
CA ALA A 29 13.13 -15.39 7.18
C ALA A 29 13.94 -16.58 6.64
N ALA A 30 14.05 -16.67 5.31
CA ALA A 30 15.08 -17.49 4.72
C ALA A 30 16.42 -16.80 4.96
N SER A 31 17.23 -17.41 5.83
CA SER A 31 18.63 -17.06 6.04
C SER A 31 19.37 -17.09 4.70
N ALA A 32 19.73 -15.91 4.19
CA ALA A 32 20.83 -15.76 3.25
C ALA A 32 22.03 -15.31 4.08
N ALA A 33 23.05 -16.16 4.14
CA ALA A 33 24.32 -15.84 4.76
C ALA A 33 24.90 -14.57 4.13
N ALA A 34 25.42 -13.69 4.98
CA ALA A 34 26.14 -12.50 4.56
C ALA A 34 27.43 -12.91 3.82
N GLU A 35 27.48 -12.63 2.52
CA GLU A 35 28.76 -12.45 1.84
C GLU A 35 29.00 -10.96 1.62
N ASN A 36 29.97 -10.47 2.38
CA ASN A 36 30.54 -9.14 2.26
C ASN A 36 31.23 -8.99 0.90
N SER A 37 30.52 -8.39 -0.06
CA SER A 37 31.14 -7.89 -1.28
C SER A 37 30.91 -6.38 -1.33
N ALA A 38 31.98 -5.65 -1.02
CA ALA A 38 32.04 -4.20 -1.18
C ALA A 38 31.97 -3.87 -2.68
N ALA A 39 30.74 -3.77 -3.20
CA ALA A 39 30.49 -3.19 -4.51
C ALA A 39 30.29 -1.69 -4.31
N SER A 40 31.24 -0.92 -4.84
CA SER A 40 31.14 0.53 -4.99
C SER A 40 29.80 0.88 -5.67
N ALA A 41 28.89 1.46 -4.91
CA ALA A 41 27.69 2.08 -5.43
C ALA A 41 28.12 3.34 -6.19
N GLY A 42 28.32 3.20 -7.49
CA GLY A 42 28.25 4.33 -8.40
C GLY A 42 26.85 4.92 -8.29
N GLU A 43 26.78 6.20 -7.95
CA GLU A 43 25.57 7.00 -7.85
C GLU A 43 24.87 7.03 -9.21
N SER A 44 23.96 6.09 -9.44
CA SER A 44 22.99 6.22 -10.53
C SER A 44 21.81 7.01 -10.01
N LEU A 45 21.92 8.33 -10.08
CA LEU A 45 20.76 9.21 -10.02
C LEU A 45 19.80 8.76 -11.13
N ALA A 46 18.62 8.26 -10.76
CA ALA A 46 17.57 8.00 -11.73
C ALA A 46 17.25 9.34 -12.40
N ALA A 47 17.40 9.40 -13.73
CA ALA A 47 17.11 10.60 -14.49
C ALA A 47 15.61 10.92 -14.41
N SER A 48 15.28 12.19 -14.23
CA SER A 48 13.89 12.67 -14.21
C SER A 48 13.18 12.28 -15.51
N GLU A 49 11.99 11.67 -15.40
CA GLU A 49 11.23 11.19 -16.58
C GLU A 49 10.72 12.35 -17.47
N ASP A 50 10.73 13.59 -16.98
CA ASP A 50 10.23 14.79 -17.68
C ASP A 50 11.33 15.70 -18.26
N GLY A 51 12.62 15.34 -18.15
CA GLY A 51 13.73 16.09 -18.75
C GLY A 51 13.96 17.52 -18.21
N LYS A 52 13.14 17.98 -17.26
CA LYS A 52 13.37 19.18 -16.45
C LYS A 52 14.09 18.76 -15.17
N ALA A 53 15.13 19.50 -14.79
CA ALA A 53 15.78 19.30 -13.49
C ALA A 53 14.80 19.64 -12.36
N ALA A 54 14.73 18.77 -11.35
CA ALA A 54 13.92 19.03 -10.16
C ALA A 54 14.42 20.28 -9.41
N GLU A 55 13.51 21.00 -8.76
CA GLU A 55 13.86 22.20 -7.99
C GLU A 55 14.72 21.86 -6.77
N ASN A 56 14.46 20.70 -6.15
CA ASN A 56 15.32 20.08 -5.16
C ASN A 56 15.61 18.65 -5.58
N ALA A 57 16.83 18.19 -5.34
CA ALA A 57 17.23 16.79 -5.47
C ALA A 57 18.13 16.41 -4.29
N ALA A 58 17.83 15.30 -3.61
CA ALA A 58 18.63 14.86 -2.47
C ALA A 58 18.68 13.33 -2.34
N SER A 59 19.83 12.82 -1.91
CA SER A 59 19.96 11.45 -1.40
C SER A 59 19.74 11.43 0.11
N VAL A 60 19.00 10.42 0.58
CA VAL A 60 18.72 10.18 2.00
C VAL A 60 19.04 8.73 2.33
N THR A 61 20.03 8.52 3.20
CA THR A 61 20.43 7.18 3.67
C THR A 61 19.94 6.96 5.09
N LEU A 62 19.05 5.99 5.27
CA LEU A 62 18.47 5.60 6.55
C LEU A 62 19.41 4.63 7.30
N LYS A 63 19.70 4.92 8.57
CA LYS A 63 20.75 4.26 9.38
C LYS A 63 20.25 3.81 10.75
N GLY A 64 19.22 2.97 10.77
CA GLY A 64 18.60 2.40 11.98
C GLY A 64 17.80 3.44 12.76
N SER A 65 18.47 4.21 13.61
CA SER A 65 17.86 5.25 14.46
C SER A 65 18.08 6.68 13.96
N SER A 66 18.62 6.85 12.75
CA SER A 66 18.95 8.15 12.17
C SER A 66 18.85 8.13 10.65
N ALA A 67 18.98 9.30 10.02
CA ALA A 67 19.12 9.44 8.58
C ALA A 67 20.24 10.43 8.24
N GLU A 68 20.97 10.15 7.17
CA GLU A 68 21.97 11.05 6.59
C GLU A 68 21.41 11.64 5.28
N ILE A 69 21.52 12.95 5.14
CA ILE A 69 21.09 13.69 3.97
C ILE A 69 22.34 14.12 3.19
N GLY A 70 22.31 13.98 1.86
CA GLY A 70 23.39 14.40 0.98
C GLY A 70 23.78 15.88 1.17
N ALA A 71 25.08 16.17 1.02
CA ALA A 71 25.61 17.51 1.25
C ALA A 71 24.97 18.55 0.31
N GLY A 72 24.57 19.70 0.87
CA GLY A 72 23.97 20.80 0.11
C GLY A 72 22.49 20.58 -0.27
N ALA A 73 21.86 19.50 0.19
CA ALA A 73 20.44 19.25 -0.03
C ALA A 73 19.55 20.29 0.66
N SER A 74 18.48 20.66 -0.02
CA SER A 74 17.39 21.50 0.48
C SER A 74 16.06 20.78 0.34
N GLY A 75 15.02 21.27 1.03
CA GLY A 75 13.69 20.67 0.99
C GLY A 75 13.52 19.38 1.80
N VAL A 76 14.57 18.96 2.52
CA VAL A 76 14.56 17.78 3.39
C VAL A 76 15.31 18.07 4.69
N THR A 77 14.78 17.59 5.82
CA THR A 77 15.41 17.63 7.13
C THR A 77 15.36 16.25 7.79
N ALA A 78 16.30 15.99 8.71
CA ALA A 78 16.33 14.77 9.51
C ALA A 78 16.53 15.13 10.99
N GLU A 79 15.61 14.68 11.83
CA GLU A 79 15.66 14.82 13.29
C GLU A 79 15.53 13.43 13.90
N GLY A 80 16.65 12.87 14.36
CA GLY A 80 16.68 11.46 14.81
C GLY A 80 16.21 10.53 13.69
N SER A 81 15.23 9.66 13.99
CA SER A 81 14.63 8.72 13.04
C SER A 81 13.45 9.30 12.24
N THR A 82 13.25 10.62 12.25
CA THR A 82 12.21 11.28 11.44
C THR A 82 12.86 12.09 10.32
N VAL A 83 12.54 11.74 9.08
CA VAL A 83 12.90 12.54 7.88
C VAL A 83 11.67 13.32 7.43
N THR A 84 11.80 14.63 7.21
CA THR A 84 10.71 15.49 6.75
C THR A 84 11.04 16.14 5.41
N LEU A 85 10.20 15.94 4.41
CA LEU A 85 10.25 16.61 3.11
C LEU A 85 9.32 17.84 3.14
N THR A 86 9.87 19.01 2.83
CA THR A 86 9.20 20.31 3.02
C THR A 86 9.04 21.14 1.75
N ALA A 87 9.56 20.69 0.61
CA ALA A 87 9.49 21.42 -0.66
C ALA A 87 9.47 20.46 -1.86
N ALA A 88 8.93 20.92 -2.98
CA ALA A 88 8.92 20.18 -4.26
C ALA A 88 10.30 19.61 -4.62
N GLY A 89 10.36 18.38 -5.11
CA GLY A 89 11.65 17.79 -5.50
C GLY A 89 11.67 16.27 -5.61
N GLU A 90 12.86 15.77 -5.96
CA GLU A 90 13.18 14.37 -6.14
C GLU A 90 14.10 13.88 -5.00
N TYR A 91 13.61 12.95 -4.19
CA TYR A 91 14.31 12.48 -3.00
C TYR A 91 14.56 10.98 -3.13
N THR A 92 15.84 10.59 -3.23
CA THR A 92 16.23 9.17 -3.32
C THR A 92 16.53 8.61 -1.95
N PHE A 93 15.76 7.62 -1.52
CA PHE A 93 15.91 6.96 -0.23
C PHE A 93 16.54 5.58 -0.37
N SER A 94 17.40 5.22 0.58
CA SER A 94 17.96 3.88 0.75
C SER A 94 18.20 3.56 2.22
N GLY A 95 18.39 2.29 2.56
CA GLY A 95 18.75 1.87 3.93
C GLY A 95 17.54 1.57 4.80
N THR A 96 17.71 1.60 6.13
CA THR A 96 16.68 1.17 7.09
C THR A 96 16.45 2.18 8.21
N LEU A 97 15.19 2.38 8.60
CA LEU A 97 14.79 2.92 9.90
C LEU A 97 14.12 1.81 10.72
N ASP A 98 14.69 1.49 11.89
CA ASP A 98 14.20 0.42 12.77
C ASP A 98 12.93 0.83 13.53
N ASP A 99 12.83 2.12 13.85
CA ASP A 99 11.62 2.75 14.39
C ASP A 99 11.65 4.24 14.06
N GLY A 100 10.96 4.64 12.98
CA GLY A 100 11.03 5.99 12.45
C GLY A 100 9.95 6.30 11.43
N GLN A 101 10.09 7.44 10.77
CA GLN A 101 9.09 7.94 9.84
C GLN A 101 9.71 8.77 8.72
N ILE A 102 9.14 8.63 7.52
CA ILE A 102 9.26 9.61 6.44
C ILE A 102 7.98 10.45 6.42
N VAL A 103 8.11 11.76 6.58
CA VAL A 103 7.03 12.73 6.58
C VAL A 103 7.11 13.59 5.33
N VAL A 104 5.98 13.79 4.66
CA VAL A 104 5.85 14.81 3.62
C VAL A 104 4.93 15.92 4.14
N ASN A 105 5.47 17.12 4.24
CA ASN A 105 4.76 18.32 4.70
C ASN A 105 5.22 19.52 3.87
N ALA A 106 4.86 19.51 2.59
CA ALA A 106 5.19 20.55 1.63
C ALA A 106 3.94 21.40 1.31
N PRO A 107 4.09 22.60 0.71
CA PRO A 107 2.97 23.37 0.19
C PRO A 107 2.04 22.53 -0.71
N LYS A 108 0.74 22.86 -0.73
CA LYS A 108 -0.27 22.20 -1.58
C LYS A 108 -0.08 22.40 -3.09
N THR A 109 0.93 23.16 -3.49
CA THR A 109 1.35 23.38 -4.88
C THR A 109 2.55 22.50 -5.27
N ASP A 110 3.15 21.81 -4.31
CA ASP A 110 4.45 21.16 -4.47
C ASP A 110 4.27 19.67 -4.72
N LYS A 111 4.92 19.17 -5.77
CA LYS A 111 4.97 17.75 -6.09
C LYS A 111 6.25 17.12 -5.52
N ILE A 112 6.09 15.94 -4.94
CA ILE A 112 7.17 15.25 -4.24
C ILE A 112 7.34 13.86 -4.85
N ASP A 113 8.55 13.57 -5.33
CA ASP A 113 8.92 12.30 -5.91
C ASP A 113 9.90 11.56 -4.97
N LEU A 114 9.49 10.40 -4.46
CA LEU A 114 10.31 9.54 -3.60
C LEU A 114 10.82 8.35 -4.42
N TYR A 115 12.11 8.32 -4.69
CA TYR A 115 12.76 7.17 -5.32
C TYR A 115 13.20 6.19 -4.24
N LEU A 116 12.53 5.04 -4.17
CA LEU A 116 12.75 4.03 -3.13
C LEU A 116 13.73 2.98 -3.66
N ASN A 117 14.94 2.98 -3.08
CA ASN A 117 16.08 2.18 -3.53
C ASN A 117 16.54 1.21 -2.44
N GLY A 118 15.69 0.24 -2.09
CA GLY A 118 16.00 -0.72 -1.02
C GLY A 118 15.75 -0.15 0.37
N VAL A 119 14.58 0.46 0.56
CA VAL A 119 14.17 1.16 1.78
C VAL A 119 13.42 0.22 2.71
N THR A 120 13.77 0.18 3.99
CA THR A 120 12.94 -0.44 5.04
C THR A 120 12.60 0.58 6.11
N VAL A 121 11.31 0.78 6.41
CA VAL A 121 10.87 1.69 7.47
C VAL A 121 9.84 0.97 8.35
N ASN A 122 10.21 0.78 9.60
CA ASN A 122 9.32 0.30 10.64
C ASN A 122 8.90 1.49 11.52
N CYS A 123 7.67 1.52 12.01
CA CYS A 123 7.18 2.56 12.91
C CYS A 123 6.26 1.98 13.98
N SER A 124 6.66 2.09 15.24
CA SER A 124 5.95 1.53 16.38
C SER A 124 4.76 2.38 16.86
N THR A 125 4.77 3.69 16.53
CA THR A 125 3.84 4.68 17.11
C THR A 125 2.86 5.29 16.11
N THR A 126 3.17 5.29 14.82
CA THR A 126 2.38 5.96 13.76
C THR A 126 2.60 5.28 12.40
N ALA A 127 2.43 6.00 11.30
CA ALA A 127 2.67 5.51 9.93
C ALA A 127 4.15 5.64 9.55
N PRO A 128 4.81 4.59 9.05
CA PRO A 128 6.16 4.68 8.46
C PRO A 128 6.31 5.75 7.37
N LEU A 129 5.30 5.93 6.52
CA LEU A 129 5.25 7.03 5.55
C LEU A 129 3.96 7.82 5.73
N ARG A 130 4.09 9.12 6.04
CA ARG A 130 2.96 10.01 6.32
C ARG A 130 3.03 11.29 5.50
N VAL A 131 2.14 11.43 4.53
CA VAL A 131 1.93 12.66 3.77
C VAL A 131 0.86 13.49 4.45
N ILE A 132 1.30 14.57 5.10
CA ILE A 132 0.45 15.55 5.77
C ILE A 132 -0.15 16.51 4.73
N GLN A 133 0.68 17.00 3.80
CA GLN A 133 0.24 17.81 2.67
C GLN A 133 1.28 17.87 1.54
N ALA A 134 0.78 17.92 0.30
CA ALA A 134 1.49 18.23 -0.95
C ALA A 134 0.44 18.49 -2.07
N ASP A 135 0.85 18.89 -3.27
CA ASP A 135 -0.02 18.76 -4.47
C ASP A 135 -0.24 17.28 -4.82
N GLY A 136 0.84 16.50 -4.74
CA GLY A 136 0.80 15.06 -4.91
C GLY A 136 2.14 14.42 -4.59
N VAL A 137 2.10 13.15 -4.20
CA VAL A 137 3.31 12.37 -3.89
C VAL A 137 3.38 11.16 -4.81
N THR A 138 4.55 10.95 -5.41
CA THR A 138 4.82 9.77 -6.24
C THR A 138 5.92 8.92 -5.61
N LEU A 139 5.62 7.64 -5.38
CA LEU A 139 6.60 6.63 -4.99
C LEU A 139 7.11 5.92 -6.24
N HIS A 140 8.40 6.07 -6.52
CA HIS A 140 9.10 5.38 -7.58
C HIS A 140 9.82 4.16 -7.01
N LEU A 141 9.36 2.98 -7.39
CA LEU A 141 9.95 1.71 -6.97
C LEU A 141 11.09 1.36 -7.93
N ASN A 142 12.33 1.58 -7.49
CA ASN A 142 13.50 1.32 -8.32
C ASN A 142 13.58 -0.18 -8.67
N GLU A 143 13.83 -0.46 -9.96
CA GLU A 143 13.93 -1.82 -10.48
C GLU A 143 14.98 -2.64 -9.71
N GLY A 144 14.67 -3.91 -9.41
CA GLY A 144 15.57 -4.80 -8.67
C GLY A 144 15.65 -4.55 -7.17
N THR A 145 14.91 -3.57 -6.62
CA THR A 145 14.89 -3.29 -5.18
C THR A 145 13.62 -3.80 -4.50
N VAL A 146 13.74 -4.10 -3.21
CA VAL A 146 12.61 -4.42 -2.32
C VAL A 146 12.50 -3.31 -1.29
N ASN A 147 11.33 -2.69 -1.21
CA ASN A 147 11.03 -1.61 -0.28
C ASN A 147 9.95 -2.07 0.70
N THR A 148 10.17 -1.92 2.00
CA THR A 148 9.30 -2.46 3.05
C THR A 148 8.85 -1.35 4.00
N PHE A 149 7.55 -1.26 4.24
CA PHE A 149 6.97 -0.38 5.25
C PHE A 149 6.10 -1.20 6.20
N THR A 150 6.35 -1.08 7.49
CA THR A 150 5.62 -1.83 8.53
C THR A 150 5.20 -0.92 9.67
N ASP A 151 3.89 -0.75 9.87
CA ASP A 151 3.37 -0.16 11.09
C ASP A 151 3.22 -1.24 12.20
N SER A 152 3.04 -0.78 13.43
CA SER A 152 2.79 -1.65 14.59
C SER A 152 1.31 -1.66 14.96
N VAL A 153 0.87 -2.73 15.65
CA VAL A 153 -0.46 -2.84 16.28
C VAL A 153 -0.78 -1.71 17.27
N ASN A 154 0.23 -0.98 17.74
CA ASN A 154 0.09 0.18 18.61
C ASN A 154 0.04 1.51 17.84
N SER A 155 0.06 1.48 16.51
CA SER A 155 0.06 2.68 15.67
C SER A 155 -1.20 3.51 15.87
N SER A 156 -1.00 4.82 16.00
CA SER A 156 -2.08 5.81 16.00
C SER A 156 -2.61 6.15 14.59
N ALA A 157 -1.89 5.74 13.53
CA ALA A 157 -2.25 6.07 12.16
C ALA A 157 -3.37 5.16 11.63
N ASN A 158 -4.05 5.64 10.58
CA ASN A 158 -5.09 4.86 9.91
C ASN A 158 -4.57 4.03 8.74
N ALA A 159 -3.29 4.14 8.37
CA ALA A 159 -2.64 3.31 7.38
C ALA A 159 -1.12 3.29 7.59
N CYS A 160 -0.45 2.24 7.11
CA CYS A 160 1.01 2.15 7.14
C CYS A 160 1.66 3.17 6.19
N ILE A 161 1.17 3.27 4.96
CA ILE A 161 1.44 4.38 4.05
C ILE A 161 0.16 5.22 3.99
N SER A 162 0.22 6.45 4.52
CA SER A 162 -0.94 7.32 4.64
C SER A 162 -0.70 8.65 3.96
N SER A 163 -1.64 9.08 3.12
CA SER A 163 -1.64 10.39 2.49
C SER A 163 -2.95 11.13 2.67
N LYS A 164 -2.85 12.42 2.99
CA LYS A 164 -3.98 13.36 2.97
C LYS A 164 -4.25 13.96 1.58
N ASP A 165 -3.36 13.73 0.62
CA ASP A 165 -3.46 14.19 -0.78
C ASP A 165 -3.24 13.02 -1.75
N ASP A 166 -3.23 13.31 -3.05
CA ASP A 166 -3.00 12.34 -4.11
C ASP A 166 -1.70 11.55 -3.89
N LEU A 167 -1.81 10.21 -4.01
CA LEU A 167 -0.68 9.30 -3.89
C LEU A 167 -0.60 8.43 -5.15
N THR A 168 0.58 8.41 -5.76
CA THR A 168 0.89 7.55 -6.90
C THR A 168 2.00 6.58 -6.55
N VAL A 169 1.87 5.31 -6.95
CA VAL A 169 2.94 4.32 -6.92
C VAL A 169 3.25 3.88 -8.35
N LYS A 170 4.52 3.93 -8.73
CA LYS A 170 5.00 3.53 -10.06
C LYS A 170 6.39 2.92 -10.00
N GLY A 171 6.91 2.47 -11.13
CA GLY A 171 8.21 1.80 -11.24
C GLY A 171 8.07 0.29 -11.37
N LYS A 172 9.18 -0.43 -11.19
CA LYS A 172 9.26 -1.89 -11.39
C LYS A 172 9.79 -2.64 -10.17
N GLY A 173 10.24 -1.94 -9.14
CA GLY A 173 10.66 -2.54 -7.87
C GLY A 173 9.50 -3.17 -7.11
N LYS A 174 9.85 -3.84 -6.01
CA LYS A 174 8.91 -4.46 -5.09
C LYS A 174 8.60 -3.52 -3.92
N LEU A 175 7.33 -3.49 -3.51
CA LEU A 175 6.84 -2.77 -2.35
C LEU A 175 6.03 -3.73 -1.45
N VAL A 176 6.53 -3.95 -0.24
CA VAL A 176 5.88 -4.76 0.80
C VAL A 176 5.33 -3.83 1.87
N VAL A 177 4.04 -3.90 2.15
CA VAL A 177 3.39 -3.00 3.13
C VAL A 177 2.57 -3.81 4.12
N THR A 178 2.85 -3.62 5.41
CA THR A 178 2.11 -4.26 6.51
C THR A 178 1.40 -3.20 7.35
N GLY A 179 0.09 -3.08 7.13
CA GLY A 179 -0.84 -2.28 7.94
C GLY A 179 -1.46 -3.11 9.06
N SER A 180 -0.77 -3.17 10.20
CA SER A 180 -1.11 -3.91 11.41
C SER A 180 -2.29 -3.32 12.20
N VAL A 181 -2.67 -2.06 11.96
CA VAL A 181 -3.82 -1.41 12.65
C VAL A 181 -5.05 -1.28 11.75
N LYS A 182 -4.87 -0.74 10.54
CA LYS A 182 -5.97 -0.51 9.60
C LYS A 182 -5.53 -0.81 8.17
N HIS A 183 -5.28 0.21 7.35
CA HIS A 183 -5.06 0.05 5.92
C HIS A 183 -3.57 -0.18 5.61
N ALA A 184 -3.24 -0.90 4.55
CA ALA A 184 -1.84 -0.94 4.10
C ALA A 184 -1.47 0.40 3.45
N ILE A 185 -2.18 0.79 2.38
CA ILE A 185 -1.97 2.07 1.69
C ILE A 185 -3.29 2.85 1.66
N LYS A 186 -3.26 4.11 2.12
CA LYS A 186 -4.40 5.01 2.08
C LYS A 186 -4.06 6.38 1.49
N SER A 187 -4.91 6.87 0.59
CA SER A 187 -5.04 8.28 0.22
C SER A 187 -6.40 8.81 0.67
N SER A 188 -6.47 10.06 1.12
CA SER A 188 -7.75 10.78 1.31
C SER A 188 -8.28 11.42 0.03
N ASN A 189 -7.51 11.36 -1.06
CA ASN A 189 -7.94 11.74 -2.40
C ASN A 189 -7.78 10.52 -3.31
N ASP A 190 -7.13 10.69 -4.46
CA ASP A 190 -6.86 9.63 -5.42
C ASP A 190 -5.67 8.77 -5.00
N LEU A 191 -5.81 7.47 -5.19
CA LEU A 191 -4.73 6.49 -5.09
C LEU A 191 -4.50 5.84 -6.46
N ARG A 192 -3.32 6.04 -7.03
CA ARG A 192 -2.97 5.55 -8.37
C ARG A 192 -1.84 4.53 -8.31
N ILE A 193 -2.07 3.33 -8.79
CA ILE A 193 -1.04 2.30 -8.97
C ILE A 193 -0.78 2.13 -10.46
N LYS A 194 0.40 2.55 -10.90
CA LYS A 194 0.82 2.54 -12.31
C LYS A 194 1.85 1.46 -12.62
N GLY A 195 2.40 0.78 -11.61
CA GLY A 195 3.45 -0.23 -11.77
C GLY A 195 3.95 -0.82 -10.45
N GLY A 196 4.89 -1.75 -10.54
CA GLY A 196 5.55 -2.39 -9.41
C GLY A 196 5.01 -3.77 -9.05
N GLU A 197 5.73 -4.48 -8.18
CA GLU A 197 5.25 -5.68 -7.49
C GLU A 197 4.84 -5.28 -6.06
N LEU A 198 3.55 -5.36 -5.74
CA LEU A 198 3.01 -4.93 -4.45
C LEU A 198 2.53 -6.14 -3.65
N GLU A 199 3.01 -6.30 -2.43
CA GLU A 199 2.51 -7.27 -1.46
C GLU A 199 1.95 -6.53 -0.24
N LEU A 200 0.63 -6.58 -0.08
CA LEU A 200 -0.10 -5.76 0.88
C LEU A 200 -0.81 -6.64 1.91
N SER A 201 -0.49 -6.43 3.20
CA SER A 201 -1.18 -7.04 4.33
C SER A 201 -1.86 -5.96 5.17
N ALA A 202 -3.15 -6.09 5.46
CA ALA A 202 -3.92 -5.05 6.16
C ALA A 202 -4.99 -5.60 7.12
N LYS A 203 -5.15 -5.00 8.30
CA LYS A 203 -6.27 -5.30 9.21
C LYS A 203 -7.62 -4.73 8.76
N ALA A 204 -7.60 -3.78 7.83
CA ALA A 204 -8.78 -3.24 7.17
C ALA A 204 -8.65 -3.46 5.66
N ALA A 205 -8.37 -2.42 4.89
CA ALA A 205 -8.26 -2.52 3.43
C ALA A 205 -6.81 -2.53 2.94
N GLY A 206 -6.52 -3.29 1.89
CA GLY A 206 -5.20 -3.28 1.25
C GLY A 206 -4.91 -1.93 0.59
N LEU A 207 -5.77 -1.54 -0.34
CA LEU A 207 -5.74 -0.24 -1.01
C LEU A 207 -6.98 0.56 -0.65
N TYR A 208 -6.80 1.82 -0.26
CA TYR A 208 -7.92 2.74 -0.02
C TYR A 208 -7.63 4.15 -0.56
N GLY A 209 -8.32 4.55 -1.62
CA GLY A 209 -8.42 5.95 -2.04
C GLY A 209 -9.85 6.44 -1.82
N GLU A 210 -10.04 7.50 -1.05
CA GLU A 210 -11.40 8.03 -0.75
C GLU A 210 -12.08 8.57 -2.01
N ASP A 211 -11.35 9.27 -2.88
CA ASP A 211 -11.89 9.80 -4.13
C ASP A 211 -11.90 8.71 -5.22
N SER A 212 -10.78 8.03 -5.43
CA SER A 212 -10.70 6.89 -6.34
C SER A 212 -9.50 5.97 -6.08
N VAL A 213 -9.60 4.74 -6.57
CA VAL A 213 -8.45 3.86 -6.77
C VAL A 213 -8.31 3.56 -8.26
N GLN A 214 -7.16 3.90 -8.84
CA GLN A 214 -6.89 3.74 -10.28
C GLN A 214 -5.71 2.79 -10.48
N LEU A 215 -5.94 1.68 -11.18
CA LEU A 215 -4.97 0.62 -11.41
C LEU A 215 -4.63 0.50 -12.89
N THR A 216 -3.62 1.25 -13.33
CA THR A 216 -3.15 1.26 -14.73
C THR A 216 -1.91 0.40 -14.96
N GLY A 217 -1.41 -0.28 -13.92
CA GLY A 217 -0.34 -1.26 -14.02
C GLY A 217 -0.03 -1.93 -12.69
N GLY A 218 0.97 -2.82 -12.69
CA GLY A 218 1.48 -3.49 -11.50
C GLY A 218 0.97 -4.92 -11.31
N ASN A 219 1.69 -5.67 -10.48
CA ASN A 219 1.31 -7.00 -9.98
C ASN A 219 1.07 -6.89 -8.47
N ILE A 220 -0.18 -7.02 -8.04
CA ILE A 220 -0.64 -6.62 -6.71
C ILE A 220 -1.25 -7.82 -6.00
N VAL A 221 -0.67 -8.23 -4.88
CA VAL A 221 -1.20 -9.26 -3.99
C VAL A 221 -1.73 -8.61 -2.72
N ILE A 222 -2.98 -8.89 -2.38
CA ILE A 222 -3.67 -8.28 -1.23
C ILE A 222 -4.18 -9.36 -0.27
N LYS A 223 -3.76 -9.24 0.99
CA LYS A 223 -4.29 -9.98 2.15
C LYS A 223 -4.92 -8.98 3.11
N SER A 224 -6.24 -8.94 3.19
CA SER A 224 -6.95 -7.94 3.98
C SER A 224 -7.99 -8.56 4.91
N CYS A 225 -8.09 -8.04 6.13
CA CYS A 225 -9.12 -8.48 7.09
C CYS A 225 -10.44 -7.71 6.96
N LYS A 226 -10.58 -6.86 5.95
CA LYS A 226 -11.84 -6.30 5.47
C LYS A 226 -11.84 -6.33 3.96
N ASP A 227 -11.87 -5.17 3.31
CA ASP A 227 -12.02 -5.07 1.87
C ASP A 227 -10.66 -5.22 1.18
N GLY A 228 -10.58 -5.80 -0.01
CA GLY A 228 -9.30 -5.83 -0.75
C GLY A 228 -8.92 -4.43 -1.23
N ILE A 229 -9.79 -3.86 -2.07
CA ILE A 229 -9.70 -2.50 -2.61
C ILE A 229 -10.93 -1.73 -2.16
N LYS A 230 -10.73 -0.48 -1.71
CA LYS A 230 -11.79 0.36 -1.19
C LYS A 230 -11.76 1.76 -1.80
N SER A 231 -12.93 2.28 -2.19
CA SER A 231 -13.15 3.69 -2.49
C SER A 231 -14.57 4.11 -2.14
N VAL A 232 -14.74 4.74 -0.97
CA VAL A 232 -16.07 5.10 -0.47
C VAL A 232 -16.14 6.57 -0.13
N ILE A 233 -17.26 7.17 -0.47
CA ILE A 233 -17.67 8.51 -0.06
C ILE A 233 -18.90 8.43 0.84
N ASP A 234 -19.01 9.39 1.75
CA ASP A 234 -20.17 9.55 2.62
C ASP A 234 -21.41 10.01 1.84
N GLU A 235 -22.58 9.91 2.48
CA GLU A 235 -23.82 10.45 1.91
C GLU A 235 -23.69 11.96 1.67
N GLY A 236 -23.97 12.40 0.44
CA GLY A 236 -23.78 13.80 0.03
C GLY A 236 -22.34 14.15 -0.38
N GLY A 237 -21.44 13.17 -0.46
CA GLY A 237 -20.09 13.35 -1.01
C GLY A 237 -20.08 13.81 -2.47
N GLU A 238 -18.94 14.32 -2.92
CA GLU A 238 -18.82 14.94 -4.24
C GLU A 238 -19.09 13.94 -5.38
N ALA A 239 -19.75 14.41 -6.44
CA ALA A 239 -20.04 13.60 -7.61
C ALA A 239 -18.74 13.16 -8.32
N GLY A 240 -18.72 11.93 -8.83
CA GLY A 240 -17.56 11.38 -9.56
C GLY A 240 -16.52 10.69 -8.68
N LYS A 241 -16.64 10.78 -7.35
CA LYS A 241 -15.77 10.10 -6.38
C LYS A 241 -16.32 8.72 -5.97
N GLY A 242 -15.55 7.96 -5.19
CA GLY A 242 -15.92 6.62 -4.73
C GLY A 242 -15.85 5.58 -5.86
N THR A 243 -14.82 5.67 -6.71
CA THR A 243 -14.68 4.81 -7.91
C THR A 243 -13.43 3.94 -7.85
N VAL A 244 -13.51 2.76 -8.47
CA VAL A 244 -12.35 1.91 -8.70
C VAL A 244 -12.23 1.61 -10.19
N THR A 245 -11.08 1.92 -10.77
CA THR A 245 -10.79 1.63 -12.18
C THR A 245 -9.58 0.72 -12.33
N SER A 246 -9.62 -0.19 -13.30
CA SER A 246 -8.48 -1.02 -13.67
C SER A 246 -8.40 -1.20 -15.18
N GLU A 247 -7.22 -0.92 -15.72
CA GLU A 247 -6.97 -0.99 -17.17
C GLU A 247 -5.86 -1.99 -17.51
N ASN A 248 -4.83 -2.18 -16.68
CA ASN A 248 -3.73 -3.09 -17.03
C ASN A 248 -3.00 -3.65 -15.80
N ALA A 249 -3.69 -3.79 -14.68
CA ALA A 249 -3.11 -4.36 -13.47
C ALA A 249 -3.42 -5.86 -13.37
N THR A 250 -2.48 -6.61 -12.79
CA THR A 250 -2.74 -7.96 -12.27
C THR A 250 -2.94 -7.83 -10.77
N VAL A 251 -4.10 -8.26 -10.27
CA VAL A 251 -4.47 -8.17 -8.87
C VAL A 251 -4.92 -9.53 -8.37
N ASP A 252 -4.43 -9.95 -7.22
CA ASP A 252 -4.83 -11.15 -6.51
C ASP A 252 -5.23 -10.83 -5.07
N ILE A 253 -6.53 -10.83 -4.80
CA ILE A 253 -7.10 -10.60 -3.48
C ILE A 253 -7.37 -11.97 -2.86
N GLN A 254 -6.54 -12.38 -1.90
CA GLN A 254 -6.45 -13.79 -1.52
C GLN A 254 -7.41 -14.23 -0.42
N ASN A 255 -7.83 -13.34 0.50
CA ASN A 255 -8.65 -13.72 1.68
C ASN A 255 -9.34 -12.49 2.29
N ALA A 256 -10.03 -11.68 1.49
CA ALA A 256 -10.74 -10.52 2.01
C ALA A 256 -11.94 -10.96 2.87
N SER A 257 -11.94 -10.75 4.19
CA SER A 257 -13.13 -11.05 5.00
C SER A 257 -14.28 -10.04 4.82
N GLY A 258 -14.02 -8.92 4.16
CA GLY A 258 -15.00 -7.99 3.62
C GLY A 258 -15.31 -8.28 2.14
N ASN A 259 -15.47 -7.21 1.37
CA ASN A 259 -15.66 -7.30 -0.08
C ASN A 259 -14.31 -7.41 -0.80
N GLY A 260 -14.26 -8.01 -1.98
CA GLY A 260 -13.05 -7.94 -2.82
C GLY A 260 -12.76 -6.48 -3.19
N ILE A 261 -13.72 -5.86 -3.86
CA ILE A 261 -13.73 -4.44 -4.21
C ILE A 261 -14.97 -3.79 -3.60
N GLU A 262 -14.77 -2.75 -2.78
CA GLU A 262 -15.81 -1.89 -2.22
C GLU A 262 -15.72 -0.52 -2.88
N ALA A 263 -16.75 -0.09 -3.60
CA ALA A 263 -16.81 1.24 -4.20
C ALA A 263 -18.20 1.87 -4.05
N THR A 264 -18.31 3.13 -3.61
CA THR A 264 -19.64 3.77 -3.46
C THR A 264 -20.32 4.00 -4.81
N THR A 265 -19.58 4.47 -5.80
CA THR A 265 -20.14 4.91 -7.09
C THR A 265 -20.04 3.80 -8.12
N GLY A 266 -18.85 3.32 -8.43
CA GLY A 266 -18.74 2.26 -9.42
C GLY A 266 -17.37 1.66 -9.60
N VAL A 267 -17.37 0.52 -10.28
CA VAL A 267 -16.17 -0.25 -10.61
C VAL A 267 -16.09 -0.48 -12.11
N THR A 268 -14.98 -0.06 -12.72
CA THR A 268 -14.72 -0.25 -14.15
C THR A 268 -13.43 -1.03 -14.34
N VAL A 269 -13.52 -2.19 -14.99
CA VAL A 269 -12.36 -3.02 -15.35
C VAL A 269 -12.40 -3.23 -16.85
N THR A 270 -11.46 -2.64 -17.57
CA THR A 270 -11.41 -2.70 -19.06
C THR A 270 -10.43 -3.75 -19.57
N SER A 271 -9.32 -3.96 -18.85
CA SER A 271 -8.32 -5.00 -19.13
C SER A 271 -7.47 -5.29 -17.89
N GLY A 272 -6.55 -6.25 -17.99
CA GLY A 272 -5.82 -6.80 -16.85
C GLY A 272 -6.50 -8.05 -16.28
N SER A 273 -6.13 -8.45 -15.07
CA SER A 273 -6.65 -9.64 -14.39
C SER A 273 -6.82 -9.38 -12.90
N ILE A 274 -8.05 -9.46 -12.40
CA ILE A 274 -8.37 -9.35 -10.97
C ILE A 274 -8.95 -10.68 -10.50
N LYS A 275 -8.18 -11.38 -9.66
CA LYS A 275 -8.62 -12.60 -8.99
C LYS A 275 -9.06 -12.25 -7.58
N ILE A 276 -10.25 -12.71 -7.19
CA ILE A 276 -10.86 -12.33 -5.92
C ILE A 276 -11.35 -13.55 -5.16
N HIS A 277 -10.77 -13.76 -3.98
CA HIS A 277 -11.31 -14.57 -2.92
C HIS A 277 -11.72 -13.64 -1.75
N SER A 278 -13.03 -13.55 -1.53
CA SER A 278 -13.64 -12.68 -0.52
C SER A 278 -14.84 -13.36 0.13
N ILE A 279 -15.08 -13.08 1.41
CA ILE A 279 -16.19 -13.66 2.19
C ILE A 279 -17.52 -12.98 1.88
N LYS A 280 -17.52 -11.66 1.62
CA LYS A 280 -18.73 -10.95 1.20
C LYS A 280 -18.83 -10.94 -0.33
N GLN A 281 -19.06 -9.79 -0.95
CA GLN A 281 -19.17 -9.68 -2.40
C GLN A 281 -17.79 -9.50 -3.02
N ALA A 282 -17.55 -10.15 -4.15
CA ALA A 282 -16.33 -9.91 -4.90
C ALA A 282 -16.23 -8.45 -5.38
N VAL A 283 -17.35 -7.86 -5.80
CA VAL A 283 -17.48 -6.45 -6.17
C VAL A 283 -18.78 -5.93 -5.57
N ASN A 284 -18.70 -4.89 -4.74
CA ASN A 284 -19.84 -4.18 -4.16
C ASN A 284 -19.79 -2.70 -4.56
N CYS A 285 -20.75 -2.28 -5.39
CA CYS A 285 -20.89 -0.91 -5.87
C CYS A 285 -22.27 -0.64 -6.48
N LYS A 286 -22.58 0.63 -6.78
CA LYS A 286 -23.84 1.00 -7.46
C LYS A 286 -23.85 0.63 -8.94
N THR A 287 -22.76 0.91 -9.65
CA THR A 287 -22.61 0.59 -11.08
C THR A 287 -21.32 -0.16 -11.35
N GLN A 288 -21.32 -1.09 -12.30
CA GLN A 288 -20.10 -1.80 -12.70
C GLN A 288 -20.04 -2.05 -14.20
N THR A 289 -18.82 -1.97 -14.74
CA THR A 289 -18.47 -2.33 -16.12
C THR A 289 -17.25 -3.23 -16.04
N LEU A 290 -17.43 -4.53 -16.24
CA LEU A 290 -16.35 -5.52 -16.14
C LEU A 290 -16.19 -6.20 -17.51
N ALA A 291 -15.05 -5.99 -18.17
CA ALA A 291 -14.73 -6.68 -19.40
C ALA A 291 -14.65 -8.20 -19.15
N GLU A 292 -15.09 -8.99 -20.13
CA GLU A 292 -15.19 -10.44 -19.98
C GLU A 292 -13.83 -11.07 -19.62
N GLY A 293 -13.83 -12.00 -18.65
CA GLY A 293 -12.62 -12.70 -18.21
C GLY A 293 -11.65 -11.89 -17.34
N THR A 294 -11.87 -10.58 -17.17
CA THR A 294 -10.96 -9.72 -16.37
C THR A 294 -11.13 -9.87 -14.87
N VAL A 295 -12.31 -10.29 -14.39
CA VAL A 295 -12.58 -10.53 -12.97
C VAL A 295 -12.96 -11.99 -12.75
N VAL A 296 -12.15 -12.70 -11.97
CA VAL A 296 -12.37 -14.12 -11.62
C VAL A 296 -12.58 -14.24 -10.12
N LYS A 297 -13.67 -14.90 -9.72
CA LYS A 297 -14.00 -15.19 -8.32
C LYS A 297 -13.63 -16.64 -8.02
N TYR A 298 -13.01 -16.90 -6.89
CA TYR A 298 -12.63 -18.25 -6.50
C TYR A 298 -12.61 -18.42 -4.98
#